data_AF-A0A2I2M732-F1
#
_entry.id   AF-A0A2I2M732-F1
#
_cell.length_a   1.000
_cell.length_b   1.000
_cell.length_c   1.000
_cell.angle_alpha   90.00
_cell.angle_beta   90.00
_cell.angle_gamma   90.00
#
_symmetry.space_group_name_H-M   'P 1'
#
loop_
_entity.id
_entity.type
_entity.pdbx_description
1 polymer ?
#
loop_
_entity_poly.entity_id
_entity_poly.type
_entity_poly.pdbx_seq_one_letter_code
_entity_poly.pdbx_strand_id
1 'polypeptide(L)' 'MNSELISKADEFEHRKFKFITTSDRILASREVKSLILEINEVYKETKDSALMDAMKRLTVVKQRIEKRLKGKPLTA' A
#
# COMPACT_ATOMS: atom_id res chain seq x y z
N MET A 1 1.94 -6.14 18.08
CA MET A 1 2.50 -6.43 16.73
C MET A 1 1.43 -6.63 15.64
N ASN A 2 0.67 -7.75 15.57
CA ASN A 2 -0.33 -7.93 14.48
C ASN A 2 -1.36 -6.78 14.41
N SER A 3 -1.95 -6.42 15.55
CA SER A 3 -2.97 -5.37 15.63
C SER A 3 -2.44 -3.99 15.24
N GLU A 4 -1.16 -3.72 15.46
CA GLU A 4 -0.53 -2.44 15.07
C GLU A 4 -0.32 -2.34 13.56
N LEU A 5 0.13 -3.42 12.92
CA LEU A 5 0.31 -3.46 11.47
C LEU A 5 -1.02 -3.36 10.72
N ILE A 6 -2.06 -4.04 11.22
CA ILE A 6 -3.41 -3.95 10.67
C ILE A 6 -3.96 -2.53 10.86
N SER A 7 -3.78 -1.93 12.04
CA SER A 7 -4.19 -0.55 12.30
C SER A 7 -3.49 0.45 11.36
N LYS A 8 -2.17 0.32 11.16
CA LYS A 8 -1.43 1.15 10.20
C LYS A 8 -1.90 0.94 8.76
N ALA A 9 -2.20 -0.30 8.37
CA ALA A 9 -2.73 -0.62 7.05
C ALA A 9 -4.09 0.05 6.83
N ASP A 10 -4.99 -0.05 7.81
CA ASP A 10 -6.30 0.58 7.76
C ASP A 10 -6.20 2.10 7.80
N GLU A 11 -5.29 2.68 8.59
CA GLU A 11 -5.05 4.12 8.61
C GLU A 11 -4.60 4.61 7.23
N PHE A 12 -3.65 3.91 6.60
CA PHE A 12 -3.19 4.22 5.24
C PHE A 12 -4.35 4.10 4.23
N GLU A 13 -5.16 3.05 4.31
CA GLU A 13 -6.29 2.83 3.40
C GLU A 13 -7.35 3.94 3.48
N HIS A 14 -7.68 4.39 4.70
CA HIS A 14 -8.71 5.40 4.93
C HIS A 14 -8.18 6.84 4.86
N ARG A 15 -6.85 7.03 4.80
CA ARG A 15 -6.23 8.35 4.68
C ARG A 15 -6.67 9.02 3.38
N LYS A 16 -7.21 10.24 3.49
CA LYS A 16 -7.58 11.05 2.32
C LYS A 16 -6.33 11.63 1.65
N PHE A 17 -5.73 10.87 0.74
CA PHE A 17 -4.61 11.36 -0.04
C PHE A 17 -5.02 12.43 -1.07
N LYS A 18 -4.43 13.62 -0.97
CA LYS A 18 -4.42 14.61 -2.05
C LYS A 18 -3.11 14.47 -2.81
N PHE A 19 -3.10 13.63 -3.84
CA PHE A 19 -1.93 13.38 -4.67
C PHE A 19 -1.69 14.49 -5.71
N ILE A 20 -1.32 15.68 -5.21
CA ILE A 20 -1.18 16.89 -6.03
C ILE A 20 0.09 16.77 -6.89
N THR A 21 1.23 16.44 -6.28
CA THR A 21 2.52 16.38 -6.97
C THR A 21 2.95 14.94 -7.28
N THR A 22 3.92 14.80 -8.18
CA THR A 22 4.57 13.50 -8.43
C THR A 22 5.33 13.02 -7.18
N SER A 23 5.94 13.92 -6.43
CA SER A 23 6.62 13.60 -5.17
C SER A 23 5.67 12.99 -4.14
N ASP A 24 4.47 13.54 -3.97
CA ASP A 24 3.45 13.00 -3.04
C ASP A 24 3.08 11.56 -3.41
N ARG A 25 2.91 11.31 -4.71
CA ARG A 25 2.60 9.97 -5.23
C ARG A 25 3.76 8.99 -5.00
N ILE A 26 5.01 9.42 -5.18
CA ILE A 26 6.19 8.58 -4.91
C ILE A 26 6.28 8.22 -3.44
N LEU A 27 6.09 9.19 -2.54
CA LEU A 27 6.12 8.97 -1.10
C LEU A 27 5.06 7.96 -0.67
N ALA A 28 3.81 8.14 -1.09
CA ALA A 28 2.75 7.20 -0.77
C ALA A 28 2.96 5.81 -1.40
N SER A 29 3.52 5.73 -2.61
CA SER A 29 3.90 4.47 -3.24
C SER A 29 5.01 3.73 -2.47
N ARG A 30 5.94 4.46 -1.84
CA ARG A 30 6.99 3.88 -1.00
C ARG A 30 6.42 3.43 0.35
N GLU A 31 5.59 4.26 0.97
CA GLU A 31 4.92 3.96 2.25
C GLU A 31 4.08 2.68 2.17
N VAL A 32 3.19 2.58 1.18
CA VAL A 32 2.37 1.36 0.99
C VAL A 32 3.23 0.13 0.71
N LYS A 33 4.35 0.28 -0.01
CA LYS A 33 5.26 -0.83 -0.29
C LYS A 33 5.98 -1.29 0.98
N SER A 34 6.41 -0.37 1.85
CA SER A 34 7.02 -0.69 3.14
C SER A 34 6.04 -1.48 4.00
N LEU A 35 4.81 -0.96 4.15
CA LEU A 35 3.76 -1.61 4.93
C LEU A 35 3.48 -3.05 4.45
N ILE A 36 3.38 -3.27 3.13
CA ILE A 36 3.17 -4.63 2.59
C ILE A 36 4.34 -5.57 2.94
N LEU A 37 5.59 -5.10 2.85
CA LEU A 37 6.76 -5.92 3.19
C LEU A 37 6.83 -6.23 4.68
N GLU A 38 6.54 -5.24 5.53
CA GLU A 38 6.47 -5.42 6.99
C GLU A 38 5.39 -6.44 7.38
N ILE A 39 4.19 -6.34 6.78
CA ILE A 39 3.11 -7.31 6.99
C ILE A 39 3.50 -8.70 6.51
N ASN A 40 4.22 -8.80 5.39
CA ASN A 40 4.64 -10.07 4.83
C ASN A 40 5.62 -10.83 5.74
N GLU A 41 6.56 -10.14 6.41
CA GLU A 41 7.46 -10.79 7.36
C GLU A 41 6.69 -11.43 8.52
N VAL A 42 5.72 -10.71 9.09
CA VAL A 42 4.88 -11.25 10.18
C VAL A 42 3.94 -12.35 9.67
N TYR A 43 3.41 -12.21 8.45
CA TYR A 43 2.58 -13.26 7.84
C TYR A 43 3.35 -14.56 7.60
N LYS A 44 4.64 -14.51 7.27
CA LYS A 44 5.44 -15.73 7.06
C LYS A 44 5.49 -16.60 8.32
N GLU A 45 5.57 -15.98 9.49
CA GLU A 45 5.64 -16.66 10.78
C GLU A 45 4.25 -17.09 11.28
N THR A 46 3.26 -16.20 11.19
CA THR A 46 1.93 -16.42 11.80
C THR A 46 0.93 -17.09 10.88
N LYS A 47 1.09 -16.94 9.55
CA LYS A 47 0.12 -17.33 8.51
C LYS A 47 -1.30 -16.79 8.75
N ASP A 48 -1.42 -15.68 9.47
CA ASP A 48 -2.70 -15.07 9.80
C ASP A 48 -3.42 -14.56 8.55
N SER A 49 -4.64 -15.06 8.32
CA SER A 49 -5.49 -14.63 7.20
C SER A 49 -5.81 -13.13 7.20
N ALA A 50 -5.89 -12.48 8.37
CA ALA A 50 -6.17 -11.06 8.47
C ALA A 50 -5.03 -10.21 7.86
N LEU A 51 -3.78 -10.63 8.05
CA LEU A 51 -2.60 -9.99 7.45
C LEU A 51 -2.61 -10.15 5.92
N MET A 52 -3.03 -11.31 5.43
CA MET A 52 -3.17 -11.56 3.99
C MET A 52 -4.23 -10.64 3.37
N ASP A 53 -5.37 -10.46 4.03
CA ASP A 53 -6.43 -9.58 3.56
C ASP A 53 -6.00 -8.11 3.57
N ALA A 54 -5.27 -7.67 4.61
CA ALA A 54 -4.65 -6.34 4.64
C ALA A 54 -3.68 -6.12 3.47
N MET A 55 -2.79 -7.09 3.19
CA MET A 55 -1.88 -7.02 2.03
C MET A 55 -2.62 -6.91 0.70
N LYS A 56 -3.71 -7.67 0.51
CA LYS A 56 -4.52 -7.61 -0.72
C LYS A 56 -5.12 -6.21 -0.90
N ARG A 57 -5.73 -5.63 0.15
CA ARG A 57 -6.29 -4.27 0.11
C ARG A 57 -5.22 -3.23 -0.22
N LEU A 58 -4.09 -3.25 0.49
CA LEU A 58 -2.96 -2.35 0.24
C LEU A 58 -2.38 -2.49 -1.18
N THR A 59 -2.34 -3.71 -1.72
CA THR A 59 -1.85 -3.96 -3.09
C THR A 59 -2.74 -3.29 -4.13
N VAL A 60 -4.06 -3.32 -3.96
CA VAL A 60 -5.00 -2.62 -4.86
C VAL A 60 -4.75 -1.11 -4.80
N VAL A 61 -4.57 -0.54 -3.61
CA VAL A 61 -4.26 0.89 -3.44
C VAL A 61 -2.93 1.24 -4.11
N LYS A 62 -1.88 0.46 -3.85
CA LYS A 62 -0.55 0.62 -4.48
C LYS A 62 -0.64 0.64 -6.00
N GLN A 63 -1.34 -0.33 -6.61
CA GLN A 63 -1.51 -0.40 -8.06
C GLN A 63 -2.19 0.87 -8.61
N ARG A 64 -3.18 1.43 -7.91
CA ARG A 64 -3.84 2.68 -8.33
C ARG A 64 -2.86 3.86 -8.32
N ILE A 65 -2.00 3.96 -7.30
CA ILE A 65 -0.97 5.01 -7.20
C ILE A 65 0.07 4.85 -8.32
N GLU A 66 0.57 3.63 -8.53
CA GLU A 66 1.57 3.34 -9.58
C GLU A 66 1.03 3.60 -10.99
N LYS A 67 -0.23 3.25 -11.27
CA LYS A 67 -0.89 3.58 -12.55
C LYS A 67 -0.91 5.09 -12.80
N ARG A 68 -1.17 5.90 -11.76
CA ARG A 68 -1.12 7.36 -11.87
C ARG A 68 0.31 7.88 -12.08
N LEU A 69 1.31 7.25 -11.46
CA LEU A 69 2.72 7.61 -11.64
C LEU A 69 3.25 7.30 -13.04
N LYS A 70 2.90 6.13 -13.59
CA LYS A 70 3.35 5.70 -14.92
C LYS A 70 2.72 6.51 -16.07
N GLY A 71 1.64 7.24 -15.79
CA GLY A 71 0.90 7.99 -16.81
C GLY A 71 0.17 7.06 -17.78
N LYS A 72 -0.47 7.64 -18.81
CA LYS A 72 -0.96 6.85 -19.95
C LYS A 72 0.24 6.53 -20.85
N PRO A 73 0.33 5.31 -21.42
CA PRO A 73 1.34 5.03 -22.42
C PRO A 73 1.19 6.04 -23.57
N LEU A 74 2.31 6.61 -24.01
CA LEU A 74 2.38 7.42 -25.22
C LEU A 74 2.27 6.47 -26.41
N THR A 75 1.04 6.05 -26.74
CA THR A 75 0.78 5.36 -28.01
C THR A 75 0.85 6.40 -29.13
N ALA A 76 1.77 6.18 -30.07
CA ALA A 76 1.82 6.84 -31.37
C ALA A 76 0.64 6.38 -32.25
#